data_AF-A0A954BB99-F1
#
_entry.id   AF-A0A954BB99-F1
#
_cell.length_a   1.000
_cell.length_b   1.000
_cell.length_c   1.000
_cell.angle_alpha   90.00
_cell.angle_beta   90.00
_cell.angle_gamma   90.00
#
_symmetry.space_group_name_H-M   'P 1'
#
loop_
_entity.id
_entity.type
_entity.pdbx_description
1 polymer ?
#
loop_
_entity_poly.entity_id
_entity_poly.type
_entity_poly.pdbx_seq_one_letter_code
_entity_poly.pdbx_strand_id
1 'polypeptide(L)' 'MANEGRKRNRLTPWYIGIVIVLAAVTFVGYRFWAGDCPAPGAVEFIVLAIVPAVYLTLMYLTLTSQE' A
#
# COMPACT_ATOMS: atom_id res chain seq x y z
N MET A 1 -21.08 2.97 32.05
CA MET A 1 -21.40 2.99 30.61
C MET A 1 -20.62 1.85 29.97
N ALA A 2 -21.27 0.69 29.82
CA ALA A 2 -20.65 -0.47 29.19
C ALA A 2 -20.52 -0.17 27.69
N ASN A 3 -19.33 0.25 27.26
CA ASN A 3 -19.00 0.20 25.85
C ASN A 3 -18.79 -1.28 25.53
N GLU A 4 -19.84 -1.95 25.05
CA GLU A 4 -19.69 -3.22 24.35
C GLU A 4 -18.57 -3.04 23.33
N GLY A 5 -17.44 -3.69 23.62
CA GLY A 5 -16.21 -3.60 22.86
C GLY A 5 -16.46 -4.12 21.46
N ARG A 6 -16.88 -3.23 20.55
CA ARG A 6 -16.88 -3.48 19.12
C ARG A 6 -15.42 -3.76 18.77
N LYS A 7 -15.08 -5.06 18.68
CA LYS A 7 -13.78 -5.58 18.26
C LYS A 7 -13.49 -4.97 16.90
N ARG A 8 -12.86 -3.79 16.89
CA ARG A 8 -12.57 -3.02 15.67
C ARG A 8 -11.69 -3.94 14.86
N ASN A 9 -12.22 -4.45 13.76
CA ASN A 9 -11.58 -5.48 12.98
C ASN A 9 -10.26 -4.90 12.44
N ARG A 10 -9.14 -5.20 13.09
CA ARG A 10 -7.81 -4.62 12.76
C ARG A 10 -7.35 -4.92 11.35
N LEU A 11 -7.99 -5.89 10.72
CA LEU A 11 -7.76 -6.26 9.34
C LEU A 11 -8.41 -5.28 8.36
N THR A 12 -9.44 -4.51 8.75
CA THR A 12 -10.11 -3.58 7.81
C THR A 12 -9.21 -2.46 7.29
N PRO A 13 -8.39 -1.76 8.11
CA PRO A 13 -7.42 -0.80 7.61
C PRO A 13 -6.36 -1.45 6.72
N TRP A 14 -5.99 -2.69 7.01
CA TRP A 14 -4.97 -3.42 6.26
C TRP A 14 -5.44 -3.77 4.84
N TYR A 15 -6.67 -4.27 4.70
CA TYR A 15 -7.27 -4.50 3.39
C TYR A 15 -7.42 -3.21 2.58
N ILE A 16 -7.85 -2.11 3.22
CA ILE A 16 -7.98 -0.81 2.56
C ILE A 16 -6.61 -0.33 2.03
N GLY A 17 -5.56 -0.43 2.86
CA GLY A 17 -4.21 -0.05 2.45
C GLY A 17 -3.70 -0.86 1.26
N ILE A 18 -3.91 -2.19 1.23
CA ILE A 18 -3.51 -3.03 0.09
C ILE A 18 -4.23 -2.63 -1.19
N VAL A 19 -5.55 -2.42 -1.12
CA VAL A 19 -6.35 -2.05 -2.30
C VAL A 19 -5.87 -0.72 -2.87
N ILE A 20 -5.58 0.26 -2.02
CA ILE A 20 -5.06 1.57 -2.45
C ILE A 20 -3.68 1.42 -3.09
N VAL A 21 -2.78 0.66 -2.47
CA VAL A 21 -1.42 0.41 -3.00
C VAL A 21 -1.49 -0.25 -4.37
N LEU A 22 -2.29 -1.32 -4.52
CA LEU A 22 -2.44 -2.02 -5.80
C LEU A 22 -3.03 -1.11 -6.89
N ALA A 23 -4.05 -0.32 -6.55
CA ALA A 23 -4.63 0.63 -7.49
C ALA A 23 -3.60 1.68 -7.95
N ALA A 24 -2.81 2.22 -7.02
CA ALA A 24 -1.76 3.19 -7.33
C ALA A 24 -0.65 2.60 -8.21
N VAL A 25 -0.11 1.44 -7.84
CA VAL A 25 0.95 0.75 -8.61
C VAL A 25 0.46 0.40 -10.01
N THR A 26 -0.77 -0.09 -10.14
CA THR A 26 -1.35 -0.43 -11.45
C THR A 26 -1.55 0.82 -12.31
N PHE A 27 -2.08 1.91 -11.74
CA PHE A 27 -2.29 3.15 -12.47
C PHE A 27 -0.98 3.79 -12.95
N VAL A 28 0.02 3.85 -12.06
CA VAL A 28 1.34 4.42 -12.38
C VAL A 28 2.09 3.53 -13.37
N GLY A 29 2.06 2.21 -13.19
CA GLY A 29 2.65 1.26 -14.14
C GLY A 29 2.01 1.35 -15.52
N TYR A 30 0.68 1.50 -15.59
CA TYR A 30 -0.03 1.72 -16.86
C TYR A 30 0.41 3.03 -17.54
N ARG A 31 0.57 4.12 -16.78
CA ARG A 31 1.07 5.41 -17.31
C ARG A 31 2.49 5.30 -17.86
N PHE A 32 3.38 4.56 -17.19
CA PHE A 32 4.73 4.33 -17.68
C PHE A 32 4.73 3.46 -18.94
N TRP A 33 3.93 2.40 -18.96
CA TRP A 33 3.82 1.49 -20.10
C TRP A 33 3.16 2.13 -21.33
N ALA A 34 2.16 2.99 -21.13
CA ALA A 34 1.47 3.71 -22.20
C ALA A 34 2.31 4.82 -22.87
N GLY A 35 3.53 5.08 -22.38
CA GLY A 35 4.52 5.92 -23.05
C GLY A 35 4.44 7.42 -22.77
N ASP A 36 3.62 7.85 -21.80
CA ASP A 36 3.48 9.28 -21.46
C ASP A 36 4.70 9.87 -20.71
N CYS A 37 5.62 9.05 -20.19
CA CYS A 37 6.84 9.52 -19.54
C CYS A 37 7.93 8.42 -19.51
N PRO A 38 8.99 8.50 -20.35
CA PRO A 38 10.11 7.57 -20.28
C PRO A 38 10.94 7.90 -19.01
N ALA A 39 10.61 7.24 -17.90
CA ALA A 39 11.46 7.26 -16.72
C ALA A 39 12.64 6.30 -16.88
N PRO A 40 13.82 6.61 -16.32
CA PRO A 40 14.90 5.64 -16.20
C PRO A 40 14.39 4.41 -15.44
N GLY A 41 14.60 3.20 -15.97
CA GLY A 41 14.01 1.97 -15.41
C GLY A 41 14.34 1.72 -13.93
N ALA A 42 15.47 2.25 -13.42
CA ALA A 42 15.78 2.22 -12.00
C ALA A 42 14.80 3.03 -11.14
N VAL A 43 14.38 4.21 -11.59
CA VAL A 43 13.40 5.06 -10.90
C VAL A 43 12.02 4.42 -10.94
N GLU A 44 11.64 3.89 -12.10
CA GLU A 44 10.39 3.12 -12.26
C GLU A 44 10.32 1.96 -11.26
N PHE A 45 11.39 1.17 -11.15
CA PHE A 45 11.46 0.05 -10.22
C PHE A 45 11.36 0.48 -8.75
N ILE A 46 12.04 1.56 -8.36
CA ILE A 46 11.97 2.08 -6.98
C ILE A 46 10.53 2.47 -6.64
N VAL A 47 9.86 3.20 -7.53
CA VAL A 47 8.50 3.71 -7.30
C VAL A 47 7.46 2.60 -7.33
N LEU A 48 7.55 1.66 -8.28
CA LEU A 48 6.56 0.59 -8.44
C LEU A 48 6.77 -0.60 -7.51
N ALA A 49 7.98 -0.83 -7.02
CA ALA A 49 8.29 -1.99 -6.16
C ALA A 49 8.75 -1.59 -4.76
N ILE A 50 9.78 -0.76 -4.63
CA ILE A 50 10.39 -0.49 -3.31
C ILE A 50 9.47 0.34 -2.42
N VAL A 51 8.92 1.45 -2.93
CA VAL A 51 7.99 2.29 -2.17
C VAL A 51 6.78 1.52 -1.64
N PRO A 52 6.03 0.77 -2.47
CA PRO A 52 4.90 -0.02 -1.97
C PRO A 52 5.33 -1.15 -1.04
N ALA A 53 6.47 -1.81 -1.27
CA ALA A 53 6.99 -2.83 -0.35
C ALA A 53 7.30 -2.26 1.04
N VAL A 54 7.97 -1.09 1.11
CA VAL A 54 8.24 -0.39 2.38
C VAL A 54 6.94 0.01 3.05
N TYR A 55 5.98 0.57 2.31
CA TYR A 55 4.69 0.97 2.86
C TYR A 55 3.91 -0.23 3.44
N LEU A 56 3.84 -1.34 2.72
CA LEU A 56 3.21 -2.58 3.21
C LEU A 56 3.92 -3.12 4.45
N THR A 57 5.25 -3.04 4.48
CA THR A 57 6.04 -3.44 5.66
C THR A 57 5.70 -2.57 6.87
N LEU A 58 5.66 -1.25 6.71
CA LEU A 58 5.26 -0.34 7.79
C LEU A 58 3.82 -0.58 8.25
N MET A 59 2.92 -0.88 7.32
CA MET A 59 1.53 -1.21 7.63
C MET A 59 1.41 -2.54 8.39
N TYR A 60 2.21 -3.54 8.02
CA TYR A 60 2.32 -4.80 8.75
C TYR A 60 2.89 -4.60 10.16
N LEU A 61 4.00 -3.86 10.28
CA LEU A 61 4.60 -3.53 11.58
C LEU A 61 3.62 -2.76 12.47
N THR A 62 2.78 -1.89 11.89
CA THR A 62 1.72 -1.19 12.64
C THR A 62 0.65 -2.15 13.16
N LEU A 63 0.34 -3.21 12.40
CA LEU A 63 -0.61 -4.23 12.83
C LEU A 63 -0.01 -5.05 13.99
N THR A 64 1.26 -5.45 13.87
CA THR A 64 1.99 -6.22 14.88
C THR A 64 2.41 -5.40 16.11
N SER A 65 2.61 -4.09 16.00
CA SER A 65 2.93 -3.25 17.17
C SER A 65 1.73 -3.00 18.07
N GLN A 66 0.53 -3.22 17.54
CA GLN A 66 -0.70 -2.95 18.26
C GLN A 66 -1.18 -4.19 19.04
N GLU A 67 -0.71 -5.40 18.74
CA GLU A 67 -1.05 -6.63 19.49
C GLU A 67 -0.49 -6.65 20.92
#